data_AF-A0A2N5SEA1-F1
#
_entry.id   AF-A0A2N5SEA1-F1
#
_cell.length_a   1.000
_cell.length_b   1.000
_cell.length_c   1.000
_cell.angle_alpha   90.00
_cell.angle_beta   90.00
_cell.angle_gamma   90.00
#
_symmetry.space_group_name_H-M   'P 1'
#
loop_
_entity.id
_entity.type
_entity.pdbx_description
1 polymer ?
#
loop_
_entity_poly.entity_id
_entity_poly.type
_entity_poly.pdbx_seq_one_letter_code
_entity_poly.pdbx_strand_id
1 'polypeptide(L)'
;MTLNGVNPKSAKPIALPIKVLQMNDGLLNNHITETSVAFYHDQLKDLQVEAVSVLARGKNCFVQAGTGYGKTQISEMFLNFFHRKAVVLVLNPLDSLGDDQVREKALVNIRAINLNKMTLNFETVQKIKTGYYSFIYLVCPFITSM
;
A
#
# COMPACT_ATOMS: atom_id res chain seq x y z
N MET A 1 30.38 -11.77 11.29
CA MET A 1 30.52 -11.39 9.87
C MET A 1 30.05 -9.95 9.71
N THR A 2 30.99 -9.04 9.49
CA THR A 2 30.77 -7.60 9.34
C THR A 2 30.20 -7.30 7.96
N LEU A 3 29.00 -6.70 7.91
CA LEU A 3 28.40 -6.23 6.66
C LEU A 3 29.05 -4.91 6.26
N ASN A 4 30.19 -5.00 5.56
CA ASN A 4 30.81 -3.85 4.93
C ASN A 4 30.07 -3.49 3.63
N GLY A 5 29.73 -2.21 3.49
CA GLY A 5 29.70 -1.54 2.19
C GLY A 5 28.40 -1.63 1.39
N VAL A 6 27.31 -1.06 1.90
CA VAL A 6 26.35 -0.40 1.01
C VAL A 6 26.41 1.09 1.33
N ASN A 7 27.17 1.83 0.53
CA ASN A 7 27.03 3.28 0.47
C ASN A 7 25.62 3.55 -0.06
N PRO A 8 24.67 4.08 0.74
CA PRO A 8 23.35 4.37 0.23
C PRO A 8 23.52 5.55 -0.72
N LYS A 9 23.61 5.27 -2.03
CA LYS A 9 23.25 6.27 -3.05
C LYS A 9 21.94 6.85 -2.55
N SER A 10 21.92 8.14 -2.18
CA SER A 10 20.76 8.77 -1.54
C SER A 10 19.57 8.65 -2.49
N ALA A 11 18.81 7.57 -2.34
CA ALA A 11 17.71 7.28 -3.21
C ALA A 11 16.71 8.41 -2.96
N LYS A 12 16.35 9.15 -4.01
CA LYS A 12 15.31 10.18 -3.89
C LYS A 12 14.10 9.58 -3.18
N PRO A 13 13.54 10.24 -2.16
CA PRO A 13 12.35 9.77 -1.48
C PRO A 13 11.27 9.38 -2.47
N ILE A 14 10.47 8.39 -2.11
CA ILE A 14 9.31 8.06 -2.92
C ILE A 14 8.35 9.25 -2.88
N ALA A 15 7.87 9.66 -4.04
CA ALA A 15 7.01 10.81 -4.20
C ALA A 15 6.00 10.52 -5.29
N LEU A 16 4.81 11.10 -5.15
CA LEU A 16 3.81 11.09 -6.20
C LEU A 16 4.31 11.89 -7.41
N PRO A 17 3.83 11.57 -8.62
CA PRO A 17 4.14 12.35 -9.81
C PRO A 17 3.77 13.82 -9.63
N ILE A 18 4.62 14.73 -10.12
CA ILE A 18 4.39 16.19 -10.01
C ILE A 18 3.01 16.57 -10.56
N LYS A 19 2.55 15.91 -11.63
CA LYS A 19 1.23 16.11 -12.20
C LYS A 19 0.10 15.90 -11.18
N VAL A 20 0.15 14.83 -10.37
CA VAL A 20 -0.83 14.54 -9.32
C VAL A 20 -0.78 15.60 -8.21
N LEU A 21 0.44 16.01 -7.83
CA LEU A 21 0.65 17.02 -6.78
C LEU A 21 0.16 18.42 -7.18
N GLN A 22 0.16 18.75 -8.47
CA GLN A 22 -0.24 20.06 -9.00
C GLN A 22 -1.73 20.14 -9.38
N MET A 23 -2.44 19.01 -9.47
CA MET A 23 -3.89 19.01 -9.73
C MET A 23 -4.64 19.73 -8.61
N ASN A 24 -5.62 20.57 -8.95
CA ASN A 24 -6.63 21.03 -7.98
C ASN A 24 -7.51 19.84 -7.54
N ASP A 25 -8.31 20.03 -6.49
CA ASP A 25 -9.07 18.93 -5.89
C ASP A 25 -10.09 18.30 -6.84
N GLY A 26 -10.74 19.10 -7.70
CA GLY A 26 -11.68 18.57 -8.70
C GLY A 26 -10.98 17.70 -9.75
N LEU A 27 -9.84 18.16 -10.28
CA LEU A 27 -9.03 17.40 -11.23
C LEU A 27 -8.44 16.14 -10.59
N LEU A 28 -8.00 16.21 -9.34
CA LEU A 28 -7.47 15.07 -8.61
C LEU A 28 -8.56 14.01 -8.40
N ASN A 29 -9.76 14.41 -7.96
CA ASN A 29 -10.87 13.48 -7.76
C ASN A 29 -11.28 12.80 -9.07
N ASN A 30 -11.34 13.55 -10.18
CA ASN A 30 -11.60 12.96 -11.49
C ASN A 30 -10.51 11.97 -11.90
N HIS A 31 -9.24 12.33 -11.70
CA HIS A 31 -8.11 11.45 -12.00
C HIS A 31 -8.12 10.16 -11.17
N ILE A 32 -8.48 10.25 -9.87
CA ILE A 32 -8.68 9.07 -9.00
C ILE A 32 -9.76 8.17 -9.57
N THR A 33 -10.91 8.74 -9.93
CA THR A 33 -12.06 8.01 -10.46
C THR A 33 -11.70 7.28 -11.76
N GLU A 34 -11.11 7.98 -12.72
CA GLU A 34 -10.70 7.42 -14.02
C GLU A 34 -9.68 6.29 -13.88
N THR A 35 -8.64 6.50 -13.05
CA THR A 35 -7.57 5.52 -12.84
C THR A 35 -8.11 4.27 -12.15
N SER A 36 -9.08 4.41 -11.25
CA SER A 36 -9.59 3.31 -10.45
C SER A 36 -10.65 2.50 -11.19
N VAL A 37 -11.48 3.12 -12.04
CA VAL A 37 -12.39 2.40 -12.96
C VAL A 37 -11.59 1.49 -13.91
N ALA A 38 -10.44 1.98 -14.40
CA ALA A 38 -9.56 1.19 -15.27
C ALA A 38 -8.96 -0.04 -14.57
N PHE A 39 -8.86 -0.03 -13.23
CA PHE A 39 -8.24 -1.11 -12.46
C PHE A 39 -9.25 -2.10 -11.85
N TYR A 40 -10.40 -1.62 -11.35
CA TYR A 40 -11.35 -2.45 -10.59
C TYR A 40 -12.66 -2.77 -11.31
N HIS A 41 -12.95 -2.12 -12.45
CA HIS A 41 -14.18 -2.30 -13.25
C HIS A 41 -15.52 -2.09 -12.51
N ASP A 42 -15.51 -1.69 -11.23
CA ASP A 42 -16.68 -1.43 -10.38
C ASP A 42 -16.95 0.07 -10.16
N GLN A 43 -18.20 0.40 -9.76
CA GLN A 43 -18.55 1.74 -9.30
C GLN A 43 -17.82 2.07 -7.97
N LEU A 44 -16.98 3.09 -8.03
CA LEU A 44 -16.29 3.63 -6.87
C LEU A 44 -17.27 4.35 -5.94
N LYS A 45 -16.97 4.30 -4.65
CA LYS A 45 -17.73 5.03 -3.64
C LYS A 45 -17.04 6.35 -3.31
N ASP A 46 -17.81 7.40 -3.13
CA ASP A 46 -17.29 8.76 -2.88
C ASP A 46 -16.28 8.82 -1.73
N LEU A 47 -16.53 8.08 -0.64
CA LEU A 47 -15.63 8.02 0.52
C LEU A 47 -14.25 7.43 0.18
N GLN A 48 -14.18 6.50 -0.79
CA GLN A 48 -12.89 5.95 -1.23
C GLN A 48 -12.10 7.01 -1.99
N VAL A 49 -12.76 7.75 -2.88
CA VAL A 49 -12.14 8.84 -3.65
C VAL A 49 -11.66 9.95 -2.72
N GLU A 50 -12.49 10.34 -1.75
CA GLU A 50 -12.13 11.34 -0.75
C GLU A 50 -10.91 10.91 0.07
N ALA A 51 -10.89 9.68 0.57
CA ALA A 51 -9.77 9.15 1.35
C ALA A 51 -8.47 9.13 0.53
N VAL A 52 -8.51 8.67 -0.72
CA VAL A 52 -7.35 8.67 -1.63
C VAL A 52 -6.87 10.11 -1.91
N SER A 53 -7.79 11.06 -2.08
CA SER A 53 -7.47 12.47 -2.29
C SER A 53 -6.72 13.06 -1.08
N VAL A 54 -7.19 12.80 0.14
CA VAL A 54 -6.52 13.21 1.38
C VAL A 54 -5.10 12.63 1.47
N LEU A 55 -4.94 11.33 1.16
CA LEU A 55 -3.62 10.67 1.13
C LEU A 55 -2.70 11.26 0.05
N ALA A 56 -3.24 11.57 -1.15
CA ALA A 56 -2.49 12.19 -2.24
C ALA A 56 -2.00 13.61 -1.92
N ARG A 57 -2.66 14.29 -0.97
CA ARG A 57 -2.21 15.57 -0.40
C ARG A 57 -1.16 15.40 0.71
N GLY A 58 -0.72 14.18 1.01
CA GLY A 58 0.24 13.88 2.06
C GLY A 58 -0.32 14.03 3.48
N LYS A 59 -1.66 13.96 3.62
CA LYS A 59 -2.34 14.05 4.92
C LYS A 59 -2.72 12.67 5.43
N ASN A 60 -2.87 12.56 6.74
CA ASN A 60 -3.40 11.37 7.40
C ASN A 60 -4.94 11.35 7.30
N CYS A 61 -5.53 10.16 7.18
CA CYS A 61 -6.97 9.97 7.04
C CYS A 61 -7.45 8.84 7.96
N PHE A 62 -8.59 9.05 8.63
CA PHE A 62 -9.35 7.99 9.30
C PHE A 62 -10.63 7.73 8.51
N VAL A 63 -10.89 6.47 8.16
CA VAL A 63 -12.06 6.07 7.38
C VAL A 63 -12.97 5.21 8.23
N GLN A 64 -14.18 5.70 8.48
CA GLN A 64 -15.24 4.93 9.13
C GLN A 64 -16.18 4.37 8.06
N ALA A 65 -16.14 3.06 7.86
CA ALA A 65 -17.01 2.39 6.90
C ALA A 65 -17.32 0.95 7.32
N GLY A 66 -18.52 0.48 6.98
CA GLY A 66 -18.98 -0.88 7.28
C GLY A 66 -18.14 -2.00 6.65
N THR A 67 -18.38 -3.24 7.08
CA THR A 67 -17.81 -4.43 6.43
C THR A 67 -18.34 -4.55 5.00
N GLY A 68 -17.49 -5.03 4.07
CA GLY A 68 -17.85 -5.09 2.64
C GLY A 68 -17.83 -3.75 1.92
N TYR A 69 -17.46 -2.64 2.59
CA TYR A 69 -17.43 -1.34 1.92
C TYR A 69 -16.34 -1.22 0.84
N GLY A 70 -15.28 -2.04 0.91
CA GLY A 70 -14.11 -1.92 0.02
C GLY A 70 -12.99 -1.06 0.60
N LYS A 71 -12.81 -1.05 1.93
CA LYS A 71 -11.76 -0.26 2.61
C LYS A 71 -10.35 -0.56 2.08
N THR A 72 -10.07 -1.83 1.79
CA THR A 72 -8.79 -2.28 1.25
C THR A 72 -8.43 -1.59 -0.08
N GLN A 73 -9.43 -1.29 -0.93
CA GLN A 73 -9.23 -0.64 -2.23
C GLN A 73 -8.63 0.76 -2.11
N ILE A 74 -8.89 1.50 -1.01
CA ILE A 74 -8.34 2.85 -0.79
C ILE A 74 -6.80 2.83 -0.86
N SER A 75 -6.18 1.86 -0.17
CA SER A 75 -4.73 1.72 -0.15
C SER A 75 -4.15 1.29 -1.50
N GLU A 76 -4.90 0.54 -2.29
CA GLU A 76 -4.49 0.06 -3.60
C GLU A 76 -4.59 1.17 -4.66
N MET A 77 -5.70 1.91 -4.67
CA MET A 77 -5.90 3.10 -5.50
C MET A 77 -4.80 4.12 -5.25
N PHE A 78 -4.47 4.37 -3.98
CA PHE A 78 -3.37 5.26 -3.62
C PHE A 78 -2.01 4.75 -4.10
N LEU A 79 -1.74 3.44 -3.95
CA LEU A 79 -0.51 2.81 -4.42
C LEU A 79 -0.34 2.95 -5.95
N ASN A 80 -1.42 2.88 -6.71
CA ASN A 80 -1.39 2.97 -8.17
C ASN A 80 -0.90 4.32 -8.71
N PHE A 81 -0.83 5.36 -7.88
CA PHE A 81 -0.25 6.64 -8.29
C PHE A 81 1.29 6.67 -8.31
N PHE A 82 1.96 5.69 -7.73
CA PHE A 82 3.42 5.69 -7.68
C PHE A 82 4.03 5.06 -8.94
N HIS A 83 4.81 5.84 -9.68
CA HIS A 83 5.56 5.34 -10.85
C HIS A 83 6.80 4.52 -10.48
N ARG A 84 7.27 4.64 -9.23
CA ARG A 84 8.38 3.85 -8.67
C ARG A 84 7.81 2.81 -7.73
N LYS A 85 8.50 1.68 -7.57
CA LYS A 85 8.12 0.64 -6.60
C LYS A 85 7.92 1.24 -5.21
N ALA A 86 6.67 1.22 -4.75
CA ALA A 86 6.21 1.62 -3.44
C ALA A 86 5.83 0.37 -2.63
N VAL A 87 5.90 0.48 -1.31
CA VAL A 87 5.47 -0.57 -0.38
C VAL A 87 4.46 0.03 0.58
N VAL A 88 3.30 -0.60 0.70
CA VAL A 88 2.31 -0.30 1.73
C VAL A 88 2.51 -1.26 2.89
N LEU A 89 2.77 -0.70 4.07
CA LEU A 89 2.83 -1.44 5.31
C LEU A 89 1.44 -1.42 5.96
N VAL A 90 0.88 -2.60 6.21
CA VAL A 90 -0.45 -2.75 6.82
C VAL A 90 -0.29 -3.36 8.20
N LEU A 91 -0.75 -2.64 9.22
CA LEU A 91 -0.79 -3.14 10.58
C LEU A 91 -2.11 -3.85 10.83
N ASN A 92 -2.05 -5.11 11.23
CA ASN A 92 -3.21 -5.97 11.39
C ASN A 92 -3.29 -6.51 12.83
N PRO A 93 -4.48 -6.65 13.43
CA PRO A 93 -4.59 -7.21 14.77
C PRO A 93 -4.40 -8.73 14.82
N LEU A 94 -4.59 -9.44 13.71
CA LEU A 94 -4.63 -10.92 13.67
C LEU A 94 -3.87 -11.48 12.46
N ASP A 95 -3.18 -12.61 12.65
CA ASP A 95 -2.45 -13.32 11.58
C ASP A 95 -3.38 -13.83 10.48
N SER A 96 -4.49 -14.49 10.86
CA SER A 96 -5.44 -15.07 9.91
C SER A 96 -6.02 -14.03 8.95
N LEU A 97 -6.31 -12.83 9.45
CA LEU A 97 -6.80 -11.74 8.63
C LEU A 97 -5.73 -11.25 7.64
N GLY A 98 -4.44 -11.35 7.99
CA GLY A 98 -3.34 -11.01 7.09
C GLY A 98 -3.25 -12.00 5.93
N ASP A 99 -3.42 -13.29 6.21
CA ASP A 99 -3.40 -14.35 5.19
C ASP A 99 -4.59 -14.21 4.22
N ASP A 100 -5.79 -13.91 4.73
CA ASP A 100 -6.96 -13.64 3.90
C ASP A 100 -6.74 -12.46 2.96
N GLN A 101 -6.17 -11.37 3.48
CA GLN A 101 -5.87 -10.19 2.67
C GLN A 101 -4.79 -10.49 1.62
N VAL A 102 -3.75 -11.28 1.93
CA VAL A 102 -2.76 -11.72 0.94
C VAL A 102 -3.41 -12.50 -0.19
N ARG A 103 -4.35 -13.40 0.13
CA ARG A 103 -5.11 -14.17 -0.86
C ARG A 103 -5.96 -13.26 -1.75
N GLU A 104 -6.64 -12.27 -1.17
CA GLU A 104 -7.43 -11.29 -1.93
C GLU A 104 -6.57 -10.45 -2.88
N LYS A 105 -5.39 -9.99 -2.44
CA LYS A 105 -4.45 -9.23 -3.29
C LYS A 105 -3.99 -10.04 -4.51
N ALA A 106 -3.80 -11.35 -4.34
CA ALA A 106 -3.37 -12.22 -5.44
C ALA A 106 -4.41 -12.28 -6.58
N LEU A 107 -5.71 -12.14 -6.27
CA LEU A 107 -6.79 -12.14 -7.27
C LEU A 107 -6.72 -10.91 -8.20
N VAL A 108 -6.13 -9.81 -7.73
CA VAL A 108 -5.93 -8.57 -8.49
C VAL A 108 -4.46 -8.39 -8.91
N ASN A 109 -3.69 -9.48 -8.96
CA ASN A 109 -2.28 -9.50 -9.35
C ASN A 109 -1.34 -8.61 -8.51
N ILE A 110 -1.74 -8.30 -7.27
CA ILE A 110 -0.91 -7.56 -6.32
C ILE A 110 -0.09 -8.55 -5.49
N ARG A 111 1.24 -8.41 -5.52
CA ARG A 111 2.14 -9.21 -4.68
C ARG A 111 2.10 -8.71 -3.24
N ALA A 112 1.65 -9.57 -2.33
CA ALA A 112 1.57 -9.28 -0.90
C ALA A 112 2.22 -10.40 -0.07
N ILE A 113 2.58 -10.09 1.18
CA ILE A 113 3.04 -11.07 2.16
C ILE A 113 2.55 -10.72 3.56
N ASN A 114 2.20 -11.75 4.33
CA ASN A 114 1.96 -11.65 5.76
C ASN A 114 3.23 -12.04 6.52
N LEU A 115 3.80 -11.11 7.29
CA LEU A 115 5.00 -11.36 8.07
C LEU A 115 4.64 -11.89 9.45
N ASN A 116 5.08 -13.12 9.69
CA ASN A 116 5.02 -13.80 10.97
C ASN A 116 6.39 -14.48 11.22
N LYS A 117 6.51 -15.20 12.34
CA LYS A 117 7.76 -15.86 12.73
C LYS A 117 8.30 -16.83 11.66
N MET A 118 7.42 -17.45 10.88
CA MET A 118 7.81 -18.44 9.86
C MET A 118 8.19 -17.78 8.53
N THR A 119 7.53 -16.67 8.17
CA THR A 119 7.77 -15.98 6.90
C THR A 119 8.90 -14.95 6.99
N LEU A 120 9.26 -14.48 8.19
CA LEU A 120 10.42 -13.62 8.40
C LEU A 120 11.74 -14.41 8.34
N ASN A 121 12.24 -14.60 7.13
CA ASN A 121 13.53 -15.23 6.88
C ASN A 121 14.38 -14.39 5.91
N PHE A 122 15.64 -14.80 5.72
CA PHE A 122 16.59 -14.06 4.87
C PHE A 122 16.06 -13.85 3.44
N GLU A 123 15.46 -14.87 2.84
CA GLU A 123 14.92 -14.79 1.47
C GLU A 123 13.80 -13.75 1.38
N THR A 124 12.84 -13.79 2.31
CA THR A 124 11.76 -12.81 2.41
C THR A 124 12.30 -11.39 2.57
N VAL A 125 13.31 -11.19 3.41
CA VAL A 125 13.94 -9.87 3.61
C VAL A 125 14.60 -9.37 2.31
N GLN A 126 15.25 -10.25 1.54
CA GLN A 126 15.82 -9.85 0.23
C GLN A 126 14.71 -9.48 -0.78
N LYS A 127 13.60 -10.23 -0.80
CA LYS A 127 12.43 -9.89 -1.63
C LYS A 127 11.86 -8.52 -1.24
N ILE A 128 11.74 -8.22 0.05
CA ILE A 128 11.28 -6.90 0.52
C ILE A 128 12.24 -5.80 0.06
N LYS A 129 13.55 -5.97 0.26
CA LYS A 129 14.57 -4.97 -0.13
C LYS A 129 14.58 -4.64 -1.62
N THR A 130 14.22 -5.60 -2.48
CA THR A 130 14.16 -5.42 -3.94
C THR A 130 12.80 -4.89 -4.44
N GLY A 131 11.86 -4.63 -3.53
CA GLY A 131 10.50 -4.21 -3.86
C GLY A 131 9.72 -5.30 -4.59
N TYR A 132 9.89 -6.56 -4.17
CA TYR A 132 9.12 -7.69 -4.69
C TYR A 132 7.66 -7.65 -4.18
N TYR A 133 7.43 -7.20 -2.96
CA TYR A 133 6.08 -7.07 -2.41
C TYR A 133 5.61 -5.62 -2.48
N SER A 134 4.35 -5.43 -2.87
CA SER A 134 3.66 -4.15 -2.86
C SER A 134 2.94 -3.90 -1.53
N PHE A 135 2.47 -4.97 -0.88
CA PHE A 135 1.82 -4.94 0.43
C PHE A 135 2.53 -5.88 1.40
N ILE A 136 2.78 -5.40 2.60
CA ILE A 136 3.37 -6.17 3.69
C ILE A 136 2.46 -6.04 4.90
N TYR A 137 1.89 -7.15 5.36
CA TYR A 137 1.08 -7.21 6.57
C TYR A 137 1.96 -7.54 7.77
N LEU A 138 1.78 -6.81 8.86
CA LEU A 138 2.44 -7.02 10.15
C LEU A 138 1.38 -7.22 11.23
N VAL A 139 1.57 -8.20 12.12
CA VAL A 139 0.68 -8.41 13.26
C VAL A 139 1.25 -7.74 14.51
N CYS A 140 0.42 -7.02 15.25
CA CYS A 140 0.81 -6.18 16.40
C CYS A 140 1.80 -6.81 17.42
N PRO A 141 1.72 -8.10 17.82
CA PRO A 141 2.71 -8.71 18.72
C PRO A 141 4.15 -8.65 18.19
N PHE A 142 4.31 -8.52 16.87
CA PHE A 142 5.60 -8.40 16.19
C PHE A 142 6.23 -7.01 16.38
N ILE A 143 5.43 -5.96 16.58
CA ILE A 143 5.90 -4.57 16.70
C ILE A 143 6.32 -4.25 18.13
N THR A 144 5.67 -4.86 19.12
CA THR A 144 5.98 -4.67 20.55
C THR A 144 7.16 -5.51 21.04
N SER A 145 7.66 -6.45 20.22
CA SER A 145 8.75 -7.38 20.55
C SER A 145 10.09 -7.05 19.87
N MET A 146 10.14 -5.97 19.07
CA MET A 146 11.34 -5.43 18.43
C MET A 146 11.89 -4.24 19.22
#